data_AF-A0A2V7RXW5-F1
#
_entry.id   AF-A0A2V7RXW5-F1
#
_cell.length_a   1.000
_cell.length_b   1.000
_cell.length_c   1.000
_cell.angle_alpha   90.00
_cell.angle_beta   90.00
_cell.angle_gamma   90.00
#
_symmetry.space_group_name_H-M   'P 1'
#
loop_
_entity.id
_entity.type
_entity.pdbx_description
1 polymer ?
#
loop_
_entity_poly.entity_id
_entity_poly.type
_entity_poly.pdbx_seq_one_letter_code
_entity_poly.pdbx_strand_id
1 'polypeptide(L)'
;MPYTLWSRGICIGATDFALGDELGPHLAGVFQPTDSGIMFLPALTAMAPALLDLETLMRRENLTERDADDDPDRVLEIFEQSPEGQRVIASCKEVEQLELRAPSGRVLEFQSILVSDLEEMRRFGFRRKPKKKKGKKHGKLRGDPVRYLISATLAAPAGINIA
;
A
#
# COMPACT_ATOMS: atom_id res chain seq x y z
N MET A 1 -20.72 6.22 -4.92
CA MET A 1 -20.03 5.11 -5.59
C MET A 1 -18.62 5.01 -5.02
N PRO A 2 -17.98 3.83 -4.99
CA PRO A 2 -16.63 3.70 -4.45
C PRO A 2 -15.58 4.26 -5.42
N TYR A 3 -14.37 4.47 -4.90
CA TYR A 3 -13.18 4.67 -5.72
C TYR A 3 -12.81 3.34 -6.37
N THR A 4 -12.18 3.39 -7.53
CA THR A 4 -11.74 2.18 -8.26
C THR A 4 -10.27 2.24 -8.61
N LEU A 5 -9.60 1.10 -8.51
CA LEU A 5 -8.21 0.93 -8.90
C LEU A 5 -8.15 0.19 -10.23
N TRP A 6 -7.38 0.71 -11.17
CA TRP A 6 -7.23 0.16 -12.51
C TRP A 6 -5.76 -0.10 -12.82
N SER A 7 -5.48 -1.07 -13.69
CA SER A 7 -4.18 -1.27 -14.31
C SER A 7 -4.37 -1.59 -15.78
N ARG A 8 -3.66 -0.89 -16.66
CA ARG A 8 -3.69 -1.11 -18.13
C ARG A 8 -5.12 -1.22 -18.68
N GLY A 9 -6.03 -0.36 -18.21
CA GLY A 9 -7.43 -0.34 -18.64
C GLY A 9 -8.34 -1.43 -18.03
N ILE A 10 -7.86 -2.24 -17.09
CA ILE A 10 -8.63 -3.27 -16.39
C ILE A 10 -8.96 -2.80 -14.96
N CYS A 11 -10.22 -2.90 -14.54
CA CYS A 11 -10.61 -2.61 -13.16
C CYS A 11 -10.18 -3.75 -12.23
N ILE A 12 -9.27 -3.45 -11.32
CA ILE A 12 -8.69 -4.39 -10.36
C ILE A 12 -9.55 -4.47 -9.09
N GLY A 13 -10.18 -3.37 -8.67
CA GLY A 13 -10.94 -3.39 -7.43
C GLY A 13 -11.50 -2.05 -7.03
N ALA A 14 -12.18 -2.05 -5.90
CA ALA A 14 -12.83 -0.88 -5.35
C ALA A 14 -12.48 -0.67 -3.87
N THR A 15 -12.62 0.57 -3.42
CA THR A 15 -12.45 0.96 -2.01
C THR A 15 -13.34 2.17 -1.72
N ASP A 16 -13.83 2.27 -0.49
CA ASP A 16 -14.57 3.43 0.00
C ASP A 16 -13.67 4.46 0.69
N PHE A 17 -12.40 4.12 0.92
CA PHE A 17 -11.45 4.90 1.73
C PHE A 17 -11.99 5.33 3.11
N ALA A 18 -12.85 4.51 3.72
CA ALA A 18 -13.52 4.84 5.00
C ALA A 18 -12.60 4.76 6.25
N LEU A 19 -11.30 4.47 6.08
CA LEU A 19 -10.32 4.40 7.16
C LEU A 19 -9.35 5.60 7.18
N GLY A 20 -9.38 6.47 6.17
CA GLY A 20 -8.52 7.65 6.05
C GLY A 20 -9.10 8.88 6.75
N ASP A 21 -8.31 9.96 6.78
CA ASP A 21 -8.76 11.25 7.31
C ASP A 21 -9.64 11.97 6.27
N GLU A 22 -10.84 12.40 6.66
CA GLU A 22 -11.82 13.03 5.76
C GLU A 22 -11.32 14.33 5.08
N LEU A 23 -10.28 14.96 5.63
CA LEU A 23 -9.78 16.28 5.22
C LEU A 23 -8.33 16.25 4.72
N GLY A 24 -7.68 15.08 4.71
CA GLY A 24 -6.27 14.94 4.37
C GLY A 24 -6.02 14.47 2.93
N PRO A 25 -4.79 14.64 2.40
CA PRO A 25 -4.39 14.02 1.14
C PRO A 25 -4.24 12.49 1.26
N HIS A 26 -4.26 11.95 2.48
CA HIS A 26 -4.09 10.54 2.77
C HIS A 26 -5.44 9.82 2.83
N LEU A 27 -5.61 8.86 1.93
CA LEU A 27 -6.77 7.98 1.85
C LEU A 27 -6.38 6.58 2.31
N ALA A 28 -7.25 5.92 3.08
CA ALA A 28 -7.03 4.53 3.49
C ALA A 28 -8.37 3.79 3.57
N GLY A 29 -8.43 2.53 3.15
CA GLY A 29 -9.69 1.79 3.10
C GLY A 29 -9.51 0.29 2.94
N VAL A 30 -10.63 -0.42 3.00
CA VAL A 30 -10.68 -1.85 2.66
C VAL A 30 -10.67 -1.98 1.14
N PHE A 31 -9.72 -2.73 0.62
CA PHE A 31 -9.65 -3.02 -0.81
C PHE A 31 -10.48 -4.26 -1.14
N GLN A 32 -11.38 -4.12 -2.10
CA GLN A 32 -12.27 -5.17 -2.59
C GLN A 32 -11.87 -5.49 -4.04
N PRO A 33 -11.04 -6.51 -4.27
CA PRO A 33 -10.64 -6.89 -5.62
C PRO A 33 -11.84 -7.43 -6.42
N THR A 34 -11.85 -7.16 -7.72
CA THR A 34 -12.72 -7.85 -8.67
C THR A 34 -12.20 -9.26 -8.94
N ASP A 35 -13.00 -10.12 -9.58
CA ASP A 35 -12.56 -11.46 -9.99
C ASP A 35 -11.29 -11.41 -10.86
N SER A 36 -11.22 -10.45 -11.80
CA SER A 36 -10.01 -10.21 -12.59
C SER A 36 -8.88 -9.64 -11.74
N GLY A 37 -9.19 -8.76 -10.79
CA GLY A 37 -8.23 -8.14 -9.89
C GLY A 37 -7.50 -9.12 -8.98
N ILE A 38 -8.13 -10.24 -8.62
CA ILE A 38 -7.50 -11.29 -7.80
C ILE A 38 -6.19 -11.78 -8.43
N MET A 39 -6.13 -11.86 -9.77
CA MET A 39 -4.94 -12.30 -10.49
C MET A 39 -3.76 -11.32 -10.37
N PHE A 40 -4.03 -10.05 -10.06
CA PHE A 40 -3.02 -9.02 -9.88
C PHE A 40 -2.56 -8.88 -8.42
N LEU A 41 -3.28 -9.45 -7.45
CA LEU A 41 -2.99 -9.27 -6.04
C LEU A 41 -1.56 -9.65 -5.63
N PRO A 42 -0.98 -10.79 -6.09
CA PRO A 42 0.39 -11.13 -5.73
C PRO A 42 1.40 -10.03 -6.11
N ALA A 43 1.20 -9.36 -7.25
CA ALA A 43 2.04 -8.25 -7.68
C ALA A 43 1.74 -6.96 -6.90
N LEU A 44 0.45 -6.65 -6.71
CA LEU A 44 0.02 -5.41 -6.03
C LEU A 44 0.38 -5.37 -4.55
N THR A 45 0.42 -6.53 -3.88
CA THR A 45 0.76 -6.63 -2.46
C THR A 45 2.25 -6.88 -2.21
N ALA A 46 3.07 -7.05 -3.26
CA ALA A 46 4.49 -7.37 -3.16
C ALA A 46 5.36 -6.22 -2.60
N MET A 47 4.89 -4.97 -2.67
CA MET A 47 5.68 -3.82 -2.24
C MET A 47 6.01 -3.87 -0.74
N ALA A 48 5.01 -4.14 0.12
CA ALA A 48 5.23 -4.18 1.57
C ALA A 48 6.26 -5.25 2.00
N PRO A 49 6.16 -6.53 1.56
CA PRO A 49 7.20 -7.51 1.86
C PRO A 49 8.55 -7.18 1.22
N ALA A 50 8.59 -6.60 0.01
CA ALA A 50 9.84 -6.17 -0.62
C ALA A 50 10.58 -5.10 0.22
N LEU A 51 9.84 -4.15 0.81
CA LEU A 51 10.42 -3.14 1.71
C LEU A 51 10.96 -3.74 3.02
N LEU A 52 10.31 -4.79 3.55
CA LEU A 52 10.79 -5.49 4.74
C LEU A 52 12.05 -6.33 4.46
N ASP A 53 12.11 -6.95 3.27
CA ASP A 53 13.31 -7.62 2.80
C ASP A 53 14.46 -6.61 2.61
N LEU A 54 14.17 -5.44 2.03
CA LEU A 54 15.14 -4.36 1.89
C LEU A 54 15.65 -3.88 3.26
N GLU A 55 14.79 -3.72 4.26
CA GLU A 55 15.20 -3.38 5.62
C GLU A 55 16.19 -4.44 6.18
N THR A 56 15.94 -5.71 5.88
CA THR A 56 16.82 -6.82 6.29
C THR A 56 18.17 -6.75 5.58
N LEU A 57 18.20 -6.42 4.28
CA LEU A 57 19.44 -6.14 3.53
C LEU A 57 20.22 -4.99 4.16
N MET A 58 19.57 -3.84 4.40
CA MET A 58 20.23 -2.67 4.97
C MET A 58 20.90 -3.01 6.30
N ARG A 59 20.23 -3.78 7.16
CA ARG A 59 20.81 -4.27 8.43
C ARG A 59 21.98 -5.22 8.21
N ARG A 60 21.91 -6.11 7.21
CA ARG A 60 22.99 -7.06 6.89
C ARG A 60 24.25 -6.34 6.39
N GLU A 61 24.07 -5.32 5.56
CA GLU A 61 25.16 -4.53 4.98
C GLU A 61 25.63 -3.39 5.90
N ASN A 62 25.06 -3.27 7.10
CA ASN A 62 25.28 -2.17 8.06
C ASN A 62 25.07 -0.78 7.45
N LEU A 63 24.10 -0.65 6.55
CA LEU A 63 23.70 0.62 5.96
C LEU A 63 22.75 1.35 6.89
N THR A 64 23.04 2.63 7.10
CA THR A 64 22.23 3.57 7.87
C THR A 64 21.72 4.69 6.97
N GLU A 65 20.79 5.48 7.48
CA GLU A 65 20.31 6.69 6.77
C GLU A 65 21.47 7.65 6.43
N ARG A 66 22.50 7.72 7.29
CA ARG A 66 23.68 8.56 7.03
C ARG A 66 24.51 8.08 5.85
N ASP A 67 24.59 6.77 5.62
CA ASP A 67 25.33 6.24 4.47
C ASP A 67 24.68 6.69 3.16
N ALA A 68 23.35 6.86 3.13
CA ALA A 68 22.65 7.39 1.96
C ALA A 68 22.95 8.88 1.71
N ASP A 69 23.28 9.64 2.75
CA ASP A 69 23.68 11.04 2.64
C ASP A 69 25.18 11.19 2.30
N ASP A 70 26.03 10.36 2.92
CA ASP A 70 27.49 10.45 2.84
C ASP A 70 28.06 9.76 1.59
N ASP A 71 27.48 8.63 1.16
CA ASP A 71 27.90 7.84 -0.01
C ASP A 71 26.68 7.23 -0.74
N PRO A 72 25.85 8.07 -1.39
CA PRO A 72 24.64 7.64 -2.07
C PRO A 72 24.90 6.62 -3.18
N ASP A 73 26.04 6.74 -3.87
CA ASP A 73 26.39 5.86 -5.00
C ASP A 73 26.61 4.42 -4.50
N ARG A 74 27.31 4.25 -3.37
CA ARG A 74 27.49 2.92 -2.75
C ARG A 74 26.16 2.31 -2.31
N VAL A 75 25.30 3.11 -1.68
CA VAL A 75 23.97 2.62 -1.24
C VAL A 75 23.12 2.21 -2.44
N LEU A 76 23.14 3.01 -3.50
CA LEU A 76 22.42 2.73 -4.74
C LEU A 76 22.97 1.47 -5.42
N GLU A 77 24.29 1.30 -5.49
CA GLU A 77 24.90 0.10 -6.08
C GLU A 77 24.48 -1.18 -5.34
N ILE A 78 24.55 -1.16 -4.00
CA ILE A 78 24.11 -2.30 -3.17
C ILE A 78 22.63 -2.59 -3.40
N PHE A 79 21.80 -1.54 -3.43
CA PHE A 79 20.37 -1.66 -3.70
C PHE A 79 20.12 -2.32 -5.07
N GLU A 80 20.68 -1.77 -6.15
CA GLU A 80 20.46 -2.24 -7.51
C GLU A 80 21.01 -3.64 -7.77
N GLN A 81 22.13 -4.02 -7.14
CA GLN A 81 22.72 -5.35 -7.33
C GLN A 81 22.07 -6.43 -6.46
N SER A 82 21.31 -6.06 -5.43
CA SER A 82 20.68 -7.00 -4.51
C SER A 82 19.37 -7.60 -5.05
N PRO A 83 19.08 -8.88 -4.76
CA PRO A 83 17.76 -9.47 -5.02
C PRO A 83 16.62 -8.71 -4.33
N GLU A 84 16.86 -8.15 -3.14
CA GLU A 84 15.90 -7.38 -2.35
C GLU A 84 15.54 -6.06 -3.05
N GLY A 85 16.51 -5.29 -3.53
CA GLY A 85 16.26 -4.05 -4.28
C GLY A 85 15.61 -4.31 -5.63
N GLN A 86 15.97 -5.38 -6.33
CA GLN A 86 15.29 -5.80 -7.57
C GLN A 86 13.80 -6.12 -7.34
N ARG A 87 13.41 -6.67 -6.18
CA ARG A 87 12.00 -6.88 -5.82
C ARG A 87 11.25 -5.56 -5.59
N VAL A 88 11.91 -4.58 -4.98
CA VAL A 88 11.33 -3.23 -4.82
C VAL A 88 11.14 -2.57 -6.18
N ILE A 89 12.15 -2.59 -7.05
CA ILE A 89 12.06 -2.02 -8.42
C ILE A 89 10.93 -2.68 -9.22
N ALA A 90 10.82 -4.01 -9.16
CA ALA A 90 9.73 -4.73 -9.82
C ALA A 90 8.36 -4.31 -9.29
N SER A 91 8.22 -4.13 -7.97
CA SER A 91 6.99 -3.65 -7.36
C SER A 91 6.66 -2.20 -7.75
N CYS A 92 7.66 -1.32 -7.85
CA CYS A 92 7.48 0.06 -8.34
C CYS A 92 6.92 0.08 -9.76
N LYS A 93 7.46 -0.76 -10.65
CA LYS A 93 6.97 -0.87 -12.04
C LYS A 93 5.51 -1.29 -12.13
N GLU A 94 5.04 -2.13 -11.21
CA GLU A 94 3.62 -2.50 -11.15
C GLU A 94 2.75 -1.34 -10.64
N VAL A 95 3.24 -0.58 -9.65
CA VAL A 95 2.56 0.62 -9.13
C VAL A 95 2.44 1.72 -10.18
N GLU A 96 3.46 1.92 -11.01
CA GLU A 96 3.47 2.90 -12.11
C GLU A 96 2.36 2.66 -13.15
N GLN A 97 1.83 1.44 -13.24
CA GLN A 97 0.75 1.09 -14.16
C GLN A 97 -0.65 1.37 -13.58
N LEU A 98 -0.73 1.85 -12.35
CA LEU A 98 -1.99 2.01 -11.63
C LEU A 98 -2.64 3.36 -11.90
N GLU A 99 -3.96 3.31 -12.07
CA GLU A 99 -4.82 4.48 -12.06
C GLU A 99 -5.80 4.38 -10.90
N LEU A 100 -5.83 5.40 -10.05
CA LEU A 100 -6.89 5.56 -9.05
C LEU A 100 -7.98 6.44 -9.65
N ARG A 101 -9.22 5.96 -9.68
CA ARG A 101 -10.37 6.73 -10.18
C ARG A 101 -11.35 7.05 -9.07
N ALA A 102 -11.74 8.31 -9.00
CA ALA A 102 -12.78 8.81 -8.11
C ALA A 102 -14.15 8.20 -8.44
N PRO A 103 -15.14 8.31 -7.52
CA PRO A 103 -16.52 7.90 -7.78
C PRO A 103 -17.16 8.52 -9.03
N SER A 104 -16.68 9.69 -9.46
CA SER A 104 -17.11 10.36 -10.69
C SER A 104 -16.50 9.78 -11.97
N GLY A 105 -15.57 8.82 -11.86
CA GLY A 105 -14.79 8.29 -12.97
C GLY A 105 -13.51 9.08 -13.29
N ARG A 106 -13.31 10.25 -12.66
CA ARG A 106 -12.09 11.07 -12.84
C ARG A 106 -10.85 10.33 -12.31
N VAL A 107 -9.77 10.30 -13.09
CA VAL A 107 -8.45 9.81 -12.65
C VAL A 107 -7.85 10.79 -11.64
N LEU A 108 -7.32 10.25 -10.54
CA LEU A 108 -6.68 10.99 -9.46
C LEU A 108 -5.17 10.76 -9.53
N GLU A 109 -4.41 11.85 -9.48
CA GLU A 109 -2.97 11.80 -9.31
C GLU A 109 -2.62 11.48 -7.85
N PHE A 110 -1.73 10.52 -7.65
CA PHE A 110 -1.21 10.13 -6.36
C PHE A 110 0.31 10.20 -6.35
N GLN A 111 0.88 10.59 -5.20
CA GLN A 111 2.31 10.51 -4.93
C GLN A 111 2.72 9.10 -4.55
N SER A 112 1.85 8.40 -3.83
CA SER A 112 2.08 7.02 -3.42
C SER A 112 0.76 6.27 -3.33
N ILE A 113 0.81 4.98 -3.62
CA ILE A 113 -0.30 4.05 -3.43
C ILE A 113 0.28 2.70 -3.00
N LEU A 114 -0.42 2.04 -2.08
CA LEU A 114 -0.02 0.75 -1.56
C LEU A 114 -1.26 -0.10 -1.34
N VAL A 115 -1.24 -1.33 -1.87
CA VAL A 115 -2.19 -2.39 -1.52
C VAL A 115 -1.45 -3.39 -0.63
N SER A 116 -2.07 -3.88 0.44
CA SER A 116 -1.43 -4.80 1.39
C SER A 116 -2.33 -5.97 1.73
N ASP A 117 -1.80 -7.19 1.71
CA ASP A 117 -2.46 -8.38 2.25
C ASP A 117 -2.19 -8.50 3.76
N LEU A 118 -3.23 -8.32 4.57
CA LEU A 118 -3.16 -8.41 6.03
C LEU A 118 -2.78 -9.81 6.53
N GLU A 119 -3.02 -10.87 5.77
CA GLU A 119 -2.53 -12.21 6.12
C GLU A 119 -1.03 -12.32 5.92
N GLU A 120 -0.51 -11.71 4.85
CA GLU A 120 0.92 -11.63 4.59
C GLU A 120 1.62 -10.77 5.64
N MET A 121 1.11 -9.57 5.92
CA MET A 121 1.65 -8.67 6.95
C MET A 121 1.73 -9.33 8.34
N ARG A 122 0.77 -10.21 8.68
CA ARG A 122 0.83 -10.97 9.95
C ARG A 122 2.04 -11.90 10.04
N ARG A 123 2.51 -12.45 8.91
CA ARG A 123 3.70 -13.32 8.86
C ARG A 123 4.96 -12.54 9.22
N PHE A 124 5.00 -11.27 8.84
CA PHE A 124 6.09 -10.34 9.17
C PHE A 124 5.99 -9.70 10.56
N GLY A 125 5.12 -10.22 11.44
CA GLY A 125 5.07 -9.76 12.83
C GLY A 125 4.27 -8.48 13.07
N PHE A 126 3.47 -8.01 12.09
CA PHE A 126 2.41 -7.02 12.32
C PHE A 126 1.27 -7.65 13.13
N ARG A 127 1.55 -7.96 14.40
CA ARG A 127 0.54 -8.39 15.35
C ARG A 127 -0.23 -7.15 15.81
N ARG A 128 -1.55 -7.15 15.61
CA ARG A 128 -2.44 -6.28 16.40
C ARG A 128 -2.11 -6.52 17.87
N LYS A 129 -1.50 -5.55 18.57
CA LYS A 129 -1.45 -5.58 20.03
C LYS A 129 -2.90 -5.80 20.50
N PRO A 130 -3.20 -6.84 21.29
CA PRO A 130 -4.55 -7.00 21.82
C PRO A 130 -4.84 -5.75 22.65
N LYS A 131 -5.74 -4.89 22.17
CA LYS A 131 -6.30 -3.82 23.00
C LYS A 131 -6.85 -4.54 24.23
N LYS A 132 -6.28 -4.30 25.41
CA LYS A 132 -6.87 -4.68 26.70
C LYS A 132 -8.24 -4.00 26.75
N LYS A 133 -9.28 -4.65 26.24
CA LYS A 133 -10.66 -4.17 26.32
C LYS A 133 -11.13 -4.40 27.75
N LYS A 134 -11.08 -3.37 28.59
CA LYS A 134 -12.04 -3.24 29.69
C LYS A 134 -13.44 -3.34 29.08
N GLY A 135 -14.26 -4.22 29.64
CA GLY A 135 -15.42 -4.81 28.99
C GLY A 135 -16.39 -3.81 28.35
N LYS A 136 -16.76 -4.09 27.10
CA LYS A 136 -18.08 -3.82 26.54
C LYS A 136 -18.41 -4.95 25.56
N LYS A 137 -19.50 -5.68 25.84
CA LYS A 137 -20.09 -6.67 24.93
C LYS A 137 -20.46 -5.93 23.64
N HIS A 138 -19.74 -6.18 22.56
CA HIS A 138 -20.19 -5.81 21.22
C HIS A 138 -20.50 -7.08 20.46
N GLY A 139 -21.67 -7.06 19.80
CA GLY A 139 -22.25 -8.18 19.09
C GLY A 139 -21.31 -8.80 18.05
N LYS A 140 -21.60 -10.06 17.74
CA LYS A 140 -20.92 -10.86 16.72
C LYS A 140 -20.93 -10.13 15.36
N LEU A 141 -19.87 -9.40 15.05
CA LEU A 141 -19.51 -9.09 13.67
C LEU A 141 -18.88 -10.36 13.08
N ARG A 142 -19.72 -11.28 12.59
CA ARG A 142 -19.33 -12.27 11.58
C ARG A 142 -19.24 -11.53 10.24
N GLY A 143 -18.21 -10.70 10.08
CA GLY A 143 -17.76 -10.27 8.76
C GLY A 143 -16.54 -11.13 8.41
N ASP A 144 -16.43 -11.55 7.15
CA ASP A 144 -15.17 -12.14 6.65
C ASP A 144 -14.00 -11.24 7.08
N PRO A 145 -12.87 -11.80 7.54
CA PRO A 145 -11.76 -10.98 7.97
C PRO A 145 -11.31 -10.13 6.78
N VAL A 146 -11.30 -8.80 6.97
CA VAL A 146 -10.66 -7.87 6.03
C VAL A 146 -9.30 -8.42 5.67
N ARG A 147 -9.09 -8.72 4.39
CA ARG A 147 -7.84 -9.30 3.89
C ARG A 147 -6.96 -8.26 3.25
N TYR A 148 -7.52 -7.39 2.40
CA TYR A 148 -6.73 -6.39 1.68
C TYR A 148 -7.03 -4.98 2.17
N LEU A 149 -5.97 -4.20 2.40
CA LEU A 149 -6.06 -2.76 2.62
C LEU A 149 -5.46 -2.03 1.44
N ILE A 150 -5.93 -0.82 1.20
CA ILE A 150 -5.34 0.12 0.26
C ILE A 150 -5.16 1.46 0.94
N SER A 151 -4.02 2.09 0.72
CA SER A 151 -3.75 3.47 1.09
C SER A 151 -3.18 4.23 -0.10
N ALA A 152 -3.56 5.50 -0.23
CA ALA A 152 -3.02 6.39 -1.24
C ALA A 152 -2.74 7.76 -0.65
N THR A 153 -1.66 8.41 -1.09
CA THR A 153 -1.41 9.82 -0.83
C THR A 153 -1.60 10.57 -2.13
N LEU A 154 -2.58 11.46 -2.19
CA LEU A 154 -2.87 12.25 -3.38
C LEU A 154 -1.84 13.38 -3.56
N ALA A 155 -1.54 13.71 -4.82
CA ALA A 155 -0.63 14.82 -5.15
C ALA A 155 -1.19 16.20 -4.76
N ALA A 156 -2.51 16.30 -4.68
CA ALA A 156 -3.24 17.43 -4.14
C ALA A 156 -4.44 16.91 -3.33
N PRO A 157 -4.96 17.67 -2.34
CA PRO A 157 -6.16 17.27 -1.63
C PRO A 157 -7.30 16.95 -2.61
N ALA A 158 -8.08 15.91 -2.31
CA ALA A 158 -9.27 15.57 -3.08
C ALA A 158 -10.38 16.62 -2.89
N GLY A 159 -10.16 17.81 -3.44
CA GLY A 159 -11.12 18.91 -3.48
C GLY A 159 -11.04 19.89 -2.31
N ILE A 160 -10.30 20.98 -2.49
CA ILE A 160 -10.83 22.31 -2.20
C ILE A 160 -10.72 23.10 -3.50
N ASN A 161 -11.69 22.91 -4.40
CA ASN A 161 -12.11 24.01 -5.27
C ASN A 161 -13.47 24.44 -4.71
N ILE A 162 -13.42 25.40 -3.78
CA ILE A 162 -14.60 26.18 -3.43
C ILE A 162 -14.70 27.27 -4.49
N ALA A 163 -15.81 27.23 -5.23
CA ALA A 163 -16.36 28.25 -6.12
C ALA A 163 -15.52 28.68 -7.33
#